data_AF-A0A2P9F7Q9-F1
#
_entry.id   AF-A0A2P9F7Q9-F1
#
_cell.length_a   1.000
_cell.length_b   1.000
_cell.length_c   1.000
_cell.angle_alpha   90.00
_cell.angle_beta   90.00
_cell.angle_gamma   90.00
#
_symmetry.space_group_name_H-M   'P 1'
#
loop_
_entity.id
_entity.type
_entity.pdbx_description
1 polymer ?
#
loop_
_entity_poly.entity_id
_entity_poly.type
_entity_poly.pdbx_seq_one_letter_code
_entity_poly.pdbx_strand_id
1 'polypeptide(L)' 'MGDPPRLAILGEYKRGPDRTVSRHWTIERGDSGRLEATEAFRFDGAELRDPLRDAVLESGWAWRGVIFGRL' A
#
# COMPACT_ATOMS: atom_id res chain seq x y z
N MET A 1 6.12 -15.07 32.18
CA MET A 1 5.30 -15.38 30.99
C MET A 1 4.83 -14.04 30.44
N GLY A 2 5.59 -13.46 29.51
CA GLY A 2 5.25 -12.18 28.88
C GLY A 2 4.36 -12.43 27.66
N ASP A 3 3.26 -11.71 27.58
CA ASP A 3 2.34 -11.75 26.43
C ASP A 3 3.13 -11.46 25.14
N PRO A 4 3.08 -12.32 24.11
CA PRO A 4 3.74 -12.03 22.84
C PRO A 4 3.12 -10.78 22.22
N PRO A 5 3.92 -9.94 21.53
CA PRO A 5 3.39 -8.72 20.90
C PRO A 5 2.25 -9.08 19.95
N ARG A 6 1.03 -8.65 20.29
CA ARG A 6 -0.12 -8.80 19.40
C ARG A 6 0.06 -7.83 18.23
N LEU A 7 0.23 -8.41 17.04
CA LEU A 7 0.25 -7.71 15.77
C LEU A 7 -1.05 -6.91 15.60
N ALA A 8 -1.01 -5.60 15.83
CA ALA A 8 -2.14 -4.70 15.61
C ALA A 8 -1.98 -4.03 14.24
N ILE A 9 -2.67 -4.55 13.22
CA ILE A 9 -2.71 -3.97 11.88
C ILE A 9 -3.64 -2.74 11.95
N LEU A 10 -3.08 -1.53 11.97
CA LEU A 10 -3.85 -0.30 11.99
C LEU A 10 -3.59 0.52 10.72
N GLY A 11 -4.61 0.64 9.87
CA GLY A 11 -4.70 1.70 8.88
C GLY A 11 -4.99 1.24 7.46
N GLU A 12 -6.26 1.25 7.07
CA GLU A 12 -6.68 1.28 5.66
C GLU A 12 -7.27 2.66 5.38
N TYR A 13 -6.55 3.47 4.59
CA TYR A 13 -7.01 4.79 4.15
C TYR A 13 -7.43 4.71 2.68
N LYS A 14 -8.72 4.86 2.38
CA LYS A 14 -9.23 4.93 1.01
C LYS A 14 -9.64 6.35 0.65
N ARG A 15 -8.94 6.95 -0.31
CA ARG A 15 -9.37 8.17 -1.01
C ARG A 15 -9.23 7.98 -2.52
N GLY A 16 -10.32 7.56 -3.16
CA GLY A 16 -10.51 7.56 -4.62
C GLY A 16 -9.71 6.53 -5.43
N PRO A 17 -10.17 6.15 -6.63
CA PRO A 17 -9.64 5.03 -7.42
C PRO A 17 -8.27 5.30 -8.08
N ASP A 18 -7.70 6.51 -7.96
CA ASP A 18 -6.43 6.84 -8.61
C ASP A 18 -5.20 6.41 -7.79
N ARG A 19 -5.32 6.35 -6.45
CA ARG A 19 -4.18 6.02 -5.59
C ARG A 19 -4.60 5.36 -4.29
N THR A 20 -4.48 4.03 -4.23
CA THR A 20 -4.56 3.29 -2.97
C THR A 20 -3.15 2.95 -2.51
N VAL A 21 -2.76 3.43 -1.32
CA VAL A 21 -1.46 3.10 -0.73
C VAL A 21 -1.69 2.18 0.46
N SER A 22 -1.17 0.96 0.38
CA SER A 22 -1.17 -0.01 1.47
C SER A 22 0.20 0.01 2.14
N ARG A 23 0.24 0.13 3.47
CA ARG A 23 1.49 0.15 4.25
C ARG A 23 1.35 -0.77 5.44
N HIS A 24 2.38 -1.56 5.72
CA HIS A 24 2.46 -2.37 6.93
C HIS A 24 3.66 -1.92 7.76
N TRP A 25 3.43 -1.86 9.06
CA TRP A 25 4.43 -1.47 10.04
C TRP A 25 4.61 -2.60 11.04
N THR A 26 5.87 -2.84 11.39
CA THR A 26 6.23 -3.65 12.55
C THR A 26 6.51 -2.69 13.70
N ILE A 27 5.80 -2.85 14.82
CA ILE A 27 5.98 -2.05 16.02
C ILE A 27 6.67 -2.92 17.06
N GLU A 28 7.85 -2.51 17.49
CA GLU A 28 8.68 -3.19 18.47
C GLU A 28 9.07 -2.23 19.59
N ARG A 29 9.59 -2.78 20.70
CA ARG A 29 10.17 -1.97 21.76
C ARG A 29 11.69 -2.04 21.61
N GLY A 30 12.31 -0.91 21.26
CA GLY A 30 13.76 -0.81 21.07
C GLY A 30 14.53 -0.86 22.39
N ASP A 31 15.85 -0.93 22.31
CA ASP A 31 16.77 -1.04 23.47
C ASP A 31 16.65 0.14 24.45
N SER A 32 16.19 1.29 23.95
CA SER A 32 15.88 2.48 24.78
C SER A 32 14.58 2.34 25.59
N GLY A 33 13.85 1.24 25.43
CA GLY A 33 12.53 1.01 26.01
C GLY A 33 11.38 1.75 25.31
N ARG A 34 11.66 2.54 24.26
CA ARG A 34 10.64 3.23 23.45
C ARG A 34 10.06 2.32 22.38
N LEU A 35 8.84 2.63 21.94
CA LEU A 35 8.25 1.99 20.76
C LEU A 35 8.95 2.50 19.50
N GLU A 36 9.40 1.57 18.67
CA GLU A 36 9.99 1.79 17.36
C GLU A 36 9.06 1.18 16.31
N ALA A 37 8.79 1.94 15.25
CA ALA A 37 7.94 1.49 14.14
C ALA A 37 8.80 1.42 12.87
N THR A 38 8.93 0.21 12.33
CA THR A 38 9.67 -0.06 11.10
C THR A 38 8.67 -0.36 9.98
N GLU A 39 8.79 0.32 8.84
CA GLU A 39 7.98 0.01 7.66
C GLU A 39 8.43 -1.35 7.09
N ALA A 40 7.54 -2.35 7.14
CA ALA A 40 7.83 -3.68 6.62
C ALA A 40 7.35 -3.85 5.17
N PHE A 41 6.38 -3.05 4.75
CA PHE A 41 5.78 -3.14 3.42
C PHE A 41 5.17 -1.82 3.00
N ARG A 42 5.29 -1.53 1.70
CA ARG A 42 4.59 -0.44 1.04
C ARG A 42 4.20 -0.87 -0.37
N PHE A 43 2.97 -0.56 -0.73
CA PHE A 43 2.45 -0.75 -2.07
C PHE A 43 1.64 0.46 -2.48
N ASP A 44 1.96 1.03 -3.63
CA ASP A 44 1.20 2.12 -4.25
C ASP A 44 0.47 1.56 -5.48
N GLY A 45 -0.86 1.48 -5.42
CA GLY A 45 -1.68 0.96 -6.51
C GLY A 45 -1.51 1.72 -7.82
N ALA A 46 -1.01 2.96 -7.79
CA ALA A 46 -0.66 3.70 -9.01
C ALA A 46 0.49 3.03 -9.80
N GLU A 47 1.37 2.28 -9.13
CA GLU A 47 2.46 1.53 -9.77
C GLU A 47 1.92 0.38 -10.65
N LEU A 48 0.70 -0.11 -10.40
CA LEU A 48 0.09 -1.15 -11.23
C LEU A 48 -0.52 -0.64 -12.54
N ARG A 49 -0.76 0.66 -12.68
CA ARG A 49 -1.52 1.20 -13.82
C ARG A 49 -0.83 0.92 -15.15
N ASP A 50 0.45 1.26 -15.25
CA ASP A 50 1.22 1.09 -16.48
C ASP A 50 1.42 -0.40 -16.84
N PRO A 51 1.87 -1.29 -15.93
CA PRO A 51 2.02 -2.71 -16.28
C PRO A 51 0.69 -3.40 -16.62
N LEU A 52 -0.42 -3.03 -15.97
CA LEU A 52 -1.74 -3.57 -16.33
C LEU A 52 -2.22 -3.06 -17.70
N ARG A 53 -2.02 -1.77 -17.98
CA ARG A 53 -2.34 -1.20 -19.30
C ARG A 53 -1.55 -1.95 -20.37
N ASP A 54 -0.25 -2.10 -20.18
CA ASP A 54 0.63 -2.69 -21.18
C ASP A 54 0.25 -4.16 -21.41
N ALA A 55 0.01 -4.94 -20.35
CA ALA A 55 -0.42 -6.33 -20.44
C ALA A 55 -1.75 -6.51 -21.22
N VAL A 56 -2.74 -5.63 -21.01
CA VAL A 56 -4.02 -5.75 -21.75
C VAL A 56 -3.86 -5.34 -23.22
N LEU A 57 -3.02 -4.32 -23.50
CA LEU A 57 -2.76 -3.87 -24.87
C LEU A 57 -2.00 -4.93 -25.66
N GLU A 58 -0.99 -5.57 -25.05
CA GLU A 58 -0.28 -6.72 -25.62
C GLU A 58 -1.22 -7.89 -25.90
N SER A 59 -2.23 -8.07 -25.05
CA SER A 59 -3.26 -9.09 -25.24
C SER A 59 -4.31 -8.72 -26.31
N GLY A 60 -4.22 -7.54 -26.92
CA GLY A 60 -5.16 -7.04 -27.94
C GLY A 60 -6.45 -6.43 -27.38
N TRP A 61 -6.52 -6.20 -26.07
CA TRP A 61 -7.67 -5.59 -25.41
C TRP A 61 -7.50 -4.07 -25.35
N ALA A 62 -8.61 -3.34 -25.43
CA ALA A 62 -8.59 -1.89 -25.24
C ALA A 62 -8.58 -1.52 -23.75
N TRP A 63 -7.69 -0.60 -23.35
CA TRP A 63 -7.67 -0.04 -22.00
C TRP A 63 -8.59 1.18 -21.89
N ARG A 64 -9.46 1.21 -20.88
CA ARG A 64 -10.30 2.37 -20.53
C ARG A 64 -10.01 2.83 -19.11
N GLY A 65 -9.10 3.79 -18.99
CA GLY A 65 -8.83 4.48 -17.72
C GLY A 65 -9.68 5.74 -17.55
N VAL A 66 -9.98 6.10 -16.30
CA VAL A 66 -10.53 7.42 -15.95
C VAL A 66 -9.36 8.29 -15.49
N ILE A 67 -9.04 9.34 -16.24
CA ILE A 67 -8.02 10.32 -15.84
C ILE A 67 -8.69 11.33 -14.91
N PHE A 68 -8.38 11.30 -13.61
CA PHE A 68 -8.72 12.40 -12.72
C PHE A 68 -7.68 13.51 -12.89
N GLY A 69 -7.88 14.37 -13.90
CA GLY A 69 -7.13 15.61 -14.05
C GLY A 69 -7.59 16.64 -13.01
N ARG A 70 -6.65 17.36 -12.41
CA ARG A 70 -6.92 18.54 -11.58
C ARG A 70 -7.54 19.63 -12.48
N LEU A 71 -8.78 20.00 -12.19
CA LEU A 71 -9.42 21.24 -12.67
C LEU A 71 -8.85 22.45 -11.92
#